data_AF-A0A821X5B6-F1
#
_entry.id   AF-A0A821X5B6-F1
#
_cell.length_a   1.000
_cell.length_b   1.000
_cell.length_c   1.000
_cell.angle_alpha   90.00
_cell.angle_beta   90.00
_cell.angle_gamma   90.00
#
_symmetry.space_group_name_H-M   'P 1'
#
loop_
_entity.id
_entity.type
_entity.pdbx_description
1 polymer ?
#
loop_
_entity_poly.entity_id
_entity_poly.type
_entity_poly.pdbx_seq_one_letter_code
_entity_poly.pdbx_strand_id
1 'polypeptide(L)'
;MIQNKLLQEPDFLIPYPIRFWVYLFSLIPSLACSIFVLYHLLIDKVLHNALNNHVIIVLLLNNLVYQLIDIPLSLSFYHLGNVWPASPILCLFWMFIDETLFSLSLILVGGASIQRHILIFHKQWLSTNKKRIFIHYLPIGVLCFYCIVFHFITILFPPCQNRFNYNMSVCGYPLCYYDIRPMLVWDIAINKMLPTLTIVVFSIALLVRVLLQRRRIHQHIQWRKHKKMTIQLLAI
;
A
#
# COMPACT_ATOMS: atom_id res chain seq x y z
N MET A 1 -25.36 -33.09 -9.49
CA MET A 1 -25.47 -31.90 -10.37
C MET A 1 -26.44 -30.82 -9.85
N ILE A 2 -26.90 -30.86 -8.58
CA ILE A 2 -27.96 -29.98 -8.05
C ILE A 2 -27.47 -29.08 -6.88
N GLN A 3 -26.20 -29.18 -6.45
CA GLN A 3 -25.74 -28.52 -5.23
C GLN A 3 -25.04 -27.15 -5.40
N ASN A 4 -24.98 -26.60 -6.62
CA ASN A 4 -24.28 -25.32 -6.88
C ASN A 4 -25.20 -24.07 -6.95
N LYS A 5 -26.47 -24.17 -6.54
CA LYS A 5 -27.41 -23.02 -6.55
C LYS A 5 -27.69 -22.37 -5.18
N LEU A 6 -27.11 -22.89 -4.08
CA LEU A 6 -27.50 -22.51 -2.72
C LEU A 6 -26.59 -21.50 -2.00
N LEU A 7 -25.64 -20.88 -2.71
CA LEU A 7 -24.87 -19.73 -2.22
C LEU A 7 -24.93 -18.57 -3.23
N GLN A 8 -26.12 -18.27 -3.74
CA GLN A 8 -26.43 -16.91 -4.18
C GLN A 8 -26.76 -16.13 -2.92
N GLU A 9 -25.74 -15.55 -2.28
CA GLU A 9 -26.00 -14.48 -1.32
C GLU A 9 -26.85 -13.40 -2.03
N PRO A 10 -27.85 -12.81 -1.36
CA PRO A 10 -28.67 -11.76 -1.93
C PRO A 10 -27.80 -10.53 -2.16
N ASP A 11 -27.27 -10.48 -3.37
CA ASP A 11 -26.35 -9.48 -3.83
C ASP A 11 -27.02 -8.10 -3.88
N PHE A 12 -26.76 -7.27 -2.87
CA PHE A 12 -26.69 -5.82 -3.05
C PHE A 12 -25.47 -5.46 -3.93
N LEU A 13 -25.36 -6.09 -5.10
CA LEU A 13 -24.29 -5.84 -6.07
C LEU A 13 -24.55 -4.47 -6.68
N ILE A 14 -23.76 -3.48 -6.24
CA ILE A 14 -23.70 -2.17 -6.88
C ILE A 14 -23.46 -2.37 -8.39
N PRO A 15 -24.35 -1.88 -9.28
CA PRO A 15 -24.22 -2.03 -10.73
C PRO A 15 -22.87 -1.54 -11.26
N TYR A 16 -22.32 -2.21 -12.29
CA TYR A 16 -21.05 -1.83 -12.92
C TYR A 16 -20.97 -0.36 -13.36
N PRO A 17 -22.02 0.25 -13.94
CA PRO A 17 -21.98 1.67 -14.30
C PRO A 17 -21.73 2.58 -13.09
N ILE A 18 -22.33 2.27 -11.93
CA ILE A 18 -22.14 3.07 -10.72
C ILE A 18 -20.70 2.93 -10.23
N ARG A 19 -20.14 1.71 -10.19
CA ARG A 19 -18.73 1.48 -9.84
C ARG A 19 -17.81 2.26 -10.77
N PHE A 20 -18.00 2.15 -12.08
CA PHE A 20 -17.22 2.86 -13.09
C PHE A 20 -17.15 4.37 -12.81
N TRP A 21 -18.31 5.01 -12.64
CA TRP A 21 -18.35 6.46 -12.37
C TRP A 21 -17.71 6.83 -11.04
N VAL A 22 -17.94 6.05 -9.98
CA VAL A 22 -17.32 6.30 -8.66
C VAL A 22 -15.79 6.23 -8.75
N TYR A 23 -15.25 5.20 -9.39
CA TYR A 23 -13.80 5.06 -9.58
C TYR A 23 -13.24 6.19 -10.46
N LEU A 24 -13.91 6.54 -11.56
CA LEU A 24 -13.46 7.59 -12.48
C LEU A 24 -13.44 8.97 -11.81
N PHE A 25 -14.53 9.34 -11.12
CA PHE A 25 -14.62 10.61 -10.39
C PHE A 25 -13.63 10.69 -9.23
N SER A 26 -13.30 9.56 -8.60
CA SER A 26 -12.29 9.52 -7.53
C SER A 26 -10.86 9.55 -8.07
N LEU A 27 -10.61 8.94 -9.24
CA LEU A 27 -9.30 8.84 -9.84
C LEU A 27 -8.76 10.21 -10.28
N ILE A 28 -9.57 11.03 -10.96
CA ILE A 28 -9.14 12.34 -11.48
C ILE A 28 -8.54 13.25 -10.38
N PRO A 29 -9.25 13.57 -9.28
CA PRO A 29 -8.71 14.41 -8.22
C PRO A 29 -7.56 13.72 -7.46
N SER A 30 -7.64 12.40 -7.28
CA SER A 30 -6.58 11.65 -6.59
C SER A 30 -5.26 11.66 -7.36
N LEU A 31 -5.31 11.47 -8.68
CA LEU A 31 -4.16 11.53 -9.57
C LEU A 31 -3.57 12.94 -9.62
N ALA A 32 -4.41 13.97 -9.76
CA ALA A 32 -3.96 15.37 -9.75
C ALA A 32 -3.28 15.73 -8.42
N CYS A 33 -3.86 15.31 -7.28
CA CYS A 33 -3.28 15.52 -5.96
C CYS A 33 -1.94 14.79 -5.81
N SER A 34 -1.87 13.53 -6.23
CA SER A 34 -0.65 12.71 -6.12
C SER A 34 0.49 13.29 -6.94
N ILE A 35 0.23 13.71 -8.19
CA ILE A 35 1.23 14.38 -9.05
C ILE A 35 1.67 15.70 -8.43
N PHE A 36 0.73 16.52 -7.95
CA PHE A 36 1.04 17.83 -7.35
C PHE A 36 1.92 17.69 -6.09
N VAL A 37 1.55 16.79 -5.17
CA VAL A 37 2.31 16.55 -3.93
C VAL A 37 3.69 15.97 -4.26
N LEU A 38 3.77 15.01 -5.17
CA LEU A 38 5.04 14.42 -5.60
C LEU A 38 5.94 15.47 -6.26
N TYR A 39 5.40 16.31 -7.14
CA TYR A 39 6.13 17.41 -7.77
C TYR A 39 6.73 18.36 -6.73
N HIS A 40 5.93 18.81 -5.76
CA HIS A 40 6.41 19.69 -4.69
C HIS A 40 7.49 19.03 -3.82
N LEU A 41 7.34 17.74 -3.51
CA LEU A 41 8.33 16.98 -2.73
C LEU A 41 9.66 16.77 -3.46
N LEU A 42 9.64 16.71 -4.79
CA LEU A 42 10.84 16.52 -5.60
C LEU A 42 11.56 17.84 -5.92
N ILE A 43 10.82 18.94 -6.12
CA ILE A 43 11.40 20.24 -6.48
C ILE A 43 11.95 20.99 -5.27
N ASP A 44 11.25 20.99 -4.14
CA ASP A 44 11.73 21.70 -2.94
C ASP A 44 12.85 20.89 -2.26
N LYS A 45 14.09 21.36 -2.40
CA LYS A 45 15.27 20.72 -1.79
C LYS A 45 15.17 20.58 -0.27
N VAL A 46 14.54 21.53 0.42
CA VAL A 46 14.40 21.47 1.88
C VAL A 46 13.44 20.34 2.26
N LEU A 47 12.34 20.24 1.52
CA LEU A 47 11.35 19.19 1.72
C LEU A 47 11.91 17.82 1.31
N HIS A 48 12.59 17.73 0.18
CA HIS A 48 13.22 16.50 -0.32
C HIS A 48 14.23 15.92 0.67
N ASN A 49 15.10 16.75 1.24
CA ASN A 49 16.15 16.31 2.15
C ASN A 49 15.66 15.91 3.56
N ALA A 50 14.38 16.12 3.86
CA ALA A 50 13.81 15.68 5.13
C ALA A 50 13.63 14.15 5.10
N LEU A 51 14.27 13.45 6.04
CA LEU A 51 14.28 11.98 6.11
C LEU A 51 12.89 11.33 6.03
N ASN A 52 11.88 11.91 6.70
CA ASN A 52 10.52 11.38 6.66
C ASN A 52 9.92 11.38 5.25
N ASN A 53 10.34 12.32 4.41
CA ASN A 53 9.73 12.53 3.11
C ASN A 53 10.22 11.51 2.08
N HIS A 54 11.38 10.86 2.27
CA HIS A 54 11.83 9.83 1.33
C HIS A 54 10.86 8.64 1.26
N VAL A 55 10.37 8.14 2.40
CA VAL A 55 9.39 7.04 2.40
C VAL A 55 8.07 7.50 1.77
N ILE A 56 7.65 8.74 2.06
CA ILE A 56 6.45 9.33 1.47
C ILE A 56 6.58 9.44 -0.05
N ILE A 57 7.75 9.84 -0.57
CA ILE A 57 8.02 9.89 -2.01
C ILE A 57 7.90 8.50 -2.63
N VAL A 58 8.49 7.46 -2.02
CA VAL A 58 8.39 6.08 -2.52
C VAL A 58 6.94 5.59 -2.49
N LEU A 59 6.19 5.87 -1.42
CA LEU A 59 4.77 5.55 -1.31
C LEU A 59 3.93 6.28 -2.39
N LEU A 60 4.18 7.56 -2.62
CA LEU A 60 3.48 8.34 -3.65
C LEU A 60 3.79 7.83 -5.06
N LEU A 61 5.04 7.46 -5.33
CA LEU A 61 5.42 6.83 -6.59
C LEU A 61 4.70 5.48 -6.77
N ASN A 62 4.68 4.64 -5.74
CA ASN A 62 3.97 3.36 -5.77
C ASN A 62 2.46 3.54 -6.05
N ASN A 63 1.82 4.47 -5.34
CA ASN A 63 0.41 4.79 -5.53
C ASN A 63 0.13 5.41 -6.91
N LEU A 64 1.04 6.22 -7.44
CA LEU A 64 0.92 6.78 -8.78
C LEU A 64 0.96 5.67 -9.84
N VAL A 65 1.86 4.69 -9.70
CA VAL A 65 1.89 3.52 -10.59
C VAL A 65 0.59 2.72 -10.48
N TYR A 66 0.07 2.52 -9.26
CA TYR A 66 -1.21 1.84 -9.05
C TYR A 66 -2.38 2.58 -9.73
N GLN A 67 -2.44 3.90 -9.56
CA GLN A 67 -3.46 4.76 -10.18
C GLN A 67 -3.36 4.81 -11.70
N LEU A 68 -2.17 4.69 -12.28
CA LEU A 68 -1.95 4.74 -13.73
C LEU A 68 -2.12 3.40 -14.43
N ILE A 69 -2.01 2.28 -13.71
CA ILE A 69 -2.07 0.94 -14.29
C ILE A 69 -3.30 0.18 -13.81
N ASP A 70 -3.43 -0.05 -12.51
CA ASP A 70 -4.48 -0.91 -11.95
C ASP A 70 -5.88 -0.28 -12.10
N ILE A 71 -6.04 1.00 -11.73
CA ILE A 71 -7.35 1.66 -11.80
C ILE A 71 -7.88 1.75 -13.24
N PRO A 72 -7.08 2.10 -14.28
CA PRO A 72 -7.54 2.06 -15.67
C PRO A 72 -7.94 0.67 -16.16
N LEU A 73 -7.22 -0.38 -15.77
CA LEU A 73 -7.60 -1.78 -16.07
C LEU A 73 -8.94 -2.13 -15.41
N SER A 74 -9.12 -1.76 -14.14
CA SER A 74 -10.37 -1.91 -13.41
C SER A 74 -11.53 -1.13 -14.06
N LEU A 75 -11.29 0.11 -14.49
CA LEU A 75 -12.27 0.93 -15.21
C LEU A 75 -12.65 0.31 -16.56
N SER A 76 -11.68 -0.22 -17.30
CA SER A 76 -11.92 -0.94 -18.56
C SER A 76 -12.82 -2.16 -18.33
N PHE A 77 -12.54 -2.94 -17.28
CA PHE A 77 -13.40 -4.06 -16.87
C PHE A 77 -14.82 -3.61 -16.52
N TYR A 78 -14.99 -2.56 -15.71
CA TYR A 78 -16.33 -2.06 -15.36
C TYR A 78 -17.10 -1.46 -16.55
N HIS A 79 -16.40 -0.99 -17.57
CA HIS A 79 -17.01 -0.50 -18.80
C HIS A 79 -17.48 -1.65 -19.71
N LEU A 80 -16.63 -2.67 -19.91
CA LEU A 80 -16.89 -3.77 -20.85
C LEU A 80 -17.67 -4.94 -20.21
N GLY A 81 -17.61 -5.08 -18.90
CA GLY A 81 -18.15 -6.22 -18.15
C GLY A 81 -17.29 -7.48 -18.21
N ASN A 82 -16.13 -7.42 -18.89
CA ASN A 82 -15.16 -8.50 -18.97
C ASN A 82 -13.72 -7.95 -19.16
N VAL A 83 -12.74 -8.82 -18.95
CA VAL A 83 -11.31 -8.53 -19.17
C VAL A 83 -11.01 -8.61 -20.66
N TRP A 84 -10.54 -7.52 -21.25
CA TRP A 84 -10.20 -7.45 -22.67
C TRP A 84 -8.79 -6.85 -22.89
N PRO A 85 -7.92 -7.51 -23.67
CA PRO A 85 -8.09 -8.84 -24.26
C PRO A 85 -8.17 -9.95 -23.20
N ALA A 86 -8.98 -10.98 -23.47
CA ALA A 86 -9.09 -12.17 -22.63
C ALA A 86 -7.84 -13.05 -22.78
N SER A 87 -6.73 -12.62 -22.19
CA SER A 87 -5.43 -13.28 -22.29
C SER A 87 -4.89 -13.65 -20.91
N PRO A 88 -4.28 -14.85 -20.75
CA PRO A 88 -3.60 -15.23 -19.51
C PRO A 88 -2.48 -14.27 -19.14
N ILE A 89 -1.77 -13.72 -20.13
CA ILE A 89 -0.64 -12.81 -19.93
C ILE A 89 -1.12 -11.51 -19.27
N LEU A 90 -2.24 -10.95 -19.75
CA LEU A 90 -2.82 -9.74 -19.17
C LEU A 90 -3.29 -10.00 -17.73
N CYS A 91 -3.93 -11.15 -17.47
CA CYS A 91 -4.36 -11.51 -16.13
C CYS A 91 -3.19 -11.66 -15.15
N LEU A 92 -2.13 -12.37 -15.55
CA LEU A 92 -0.93 -12.52 -14.72
C LEU A 92 -0.25 -11.19 -14.45
N PHE A 93 -0.14 -10.34 -15.48
CA PHE A 93 0.40 -8.99 -15.34
C PHE A 93 -0.44 -8.16 -14.37
N TRP A 94 -1.75 -8.16 -14.54
CA TRP A 94 -2.66 -7.39 -13.70
C TRP A 94 -2.62 -7.87 -12.24
N MET A 95 -2.74 -9.18 -12.00
CA MET A 95 -2.61 -9.76 -10.66
C MET A 95 -1.24 -9.45 -10.03
N PHE A 96 -0.16 -9.49 -10.81
CA PHE A 96 1.17 -9.14 -10.33
C PHE A 96 1.24 -7.68 -9.89
N ILE A 97 0.75 -6.75 -10.71
CA ILE A 97 0.73 -5.32 -10.38
C ILE A 97 -0.13 -5.07 -9.14
N ASP A 98 -1.34 -5.63 -9.07
CA ASP A 98 -2.26 -5.40 -7.96
C ASP A 98 -1.67 -5.92 -6.63
N GLU A 99 -1.31 -7.21 -6.54
CA GLU A 99 -0.79 -7.80 -5.30
C GLU A 99 0.56 -7.19 -4.89
N THR A 100 1.46 -6.93 -5.85
CA THR A 100 2.79 -6.35 -5.55
C THR A 100 2.66 -4.93 -5.03
N LEU A 101 1.92 -4.05 -5.71
CA LEU A 101 1.80 -2.65 -5.32
C LEU A 101 1.00 -2.50 -4.03
N PHE A 102 -0.05 -3.31 -3.83
CA PHE A 102 -0.83 -3.31 -2.59
C PHE A 102 0.03 -3.73 -1.39
N SER A 103 0.71 -4.88 -1.49
CA SER A 103 1.58 -5.39 -0.42
C SER A 103 2.74 -4.43 -0.16
N LEU A 104 3.33 -3.85 -1.21
CA LEU A 104 4.41 -2.88 -1.08
C LEU A 104 3.94 -1.62 -0.34
N SER A 105 2.77 -1.07 -0.68
CA SER A 105 2.19 0.07 0.04
C SER A 105 2.01 -0.25 1.52
N LEU A 106 1.41 -1.40 1.85
CA LEU A 106 1.13 -1.78 3.22
C LEU A 106 2.42 -1.97 4.05
N ILE A 107 3.41 -2.68 3.49
CA ILE A 107 4.72 -2.89 4.11
C ILE A 107 5.47 -1.57 4.29
N LEU A 108 5.47 -0.68 3.28
CA LEU A 108 6.12 0.63 3.36
C LEU A 108 5.46 1.53 4.42
N VAL A 109 4.14 1.52 4.56
CA VAL A 109 3.44 2.26 5.64
C VAL A 109 3.80 1.71 7.02
N GLY A 110 3.89 0.38 7.16
CA GLY A 110 4.42 -0.26 8.37
C GLY A 110 5.85 0.17 8.69
N GLY A 111 6.74 0.12 7.70
CA GLY A 111 8.12 0.57 7.81
C GLY A 111 8.23 2.07 8.15
N ALA A 112 7.41 2.92 7.51
CA ALA A 112 7.33 4.35 7.79
C ALA A 112 6.96 4.64 9.25
N SER A 113 6.03 3.85 9.80
CA SER A 113 5.57 3.97 11.19
C SER A 113 6.70 3.67 12.19
N ILE A 114 7.49 2.62 11.93
CA ILE A 114 8.70 2.30 12.70
C ILE A 114 9.73 3.44 12.59
N GLN A 115 10.06 3.84 11.35
CA GLN A 115 11.08 4.85 11.10
C GLN A 115 10.74 6.20 11.75
N ARG A 116 9.46 6.59 11.73
CA ARG A 116 8.97 7.78 12.41
C ARG A 116 9.20 7.71 13.92
N HIS A 117 8.95 6.55 14.54
CA HIS A 117 9.22 6.34 15.96
C HIS A 117 10.71 6.53 16.27
N ILE A 118 11.59 5.93 15.45
CA ILE A 118 13.04 6.08 15.58
C ILE A 118 13.47 7.55 15.42
N LEU A 119 12.95 8.26 14.43
CA LEU A 119 13.34 9.65 14.16
C LEU A 119 12.92 10.61 15.28
N ILE A 120 11.77 10.37 15.91
CA ILE A 120 11.27 11.21 17.01
C ILE A 120 12.05 10.93 18.30
N PHE A 121 12.22 9.66 18.67
CA PHE A 121 12.72 9.29 20.00
C PHE A 121 14.22 8.97 20.03
N HIS A 122 14.83 8.63 18.91
CA HIS A 122 16.20 8.13 18.83
C HIS A 122 17.04 8.91 17.81
N LYS A 123 17.01 10.26 17.89
CA LYS A 123 17.77 11.14 16.96
C LYS A 123 19.26 10.80 16.84
N GLN A 124 19.88 10.34 17.94
CA GLN A 124 21.29 9.93 17.97
C GLN A 124 21.61 8.75 17.05
N TRP A 125 20.61 7.92 16.71
CA TRP A 125 20.79 6.80 15.79
C TRP A 125 20.96 7.29 14.35
N LEU A 126 20.49 8.49 14.02
CA LEU A 126 20.56 9.07 12.67
C LEU A 126 21.64 10.16 12.54
N SER A 127 22.57 10.23 13.51
CA SER A 127 23.56 11.32 13.59
C SER A 127 24.62 11.29 12.49
N THR A 128 25.00 10.10 11.99
CA THR A 128 26.03 9.96 10.96
C THR A 128 25.46 9.45 9.65
N ASN A 129 26.08 9.83 8.53
CA ASN A 129 25.66 9.42 7.19
C ASN A 129 25.65 7.89 7.02
N LYS A 130 26.66 7.20 7.58
CA LYS A 130 26.71 5.72 7.56
C LYS A 130 25.49 5.13 8.27
N LYS A 131 25.18 5.57 9.49
CA LYS A 131 24.02 5.08 10.24
C LYS A 131 22.70 5.39 9.51
N ARG A 132 22.60 6.55 8.88
CA ARG A 132 21.44 6.93 8.06
C ARG A 132 21.22 5.95 6.90
N ILE A 133 22.28 5.54 6.20
CA ILE A 133 22.20 4.53 5.13
C ILE A 133 21.63 3.22 5.67
N PHE A 134 22.20 2.69 6.75
CA PHE A 134 21.78 1.39 7.30
C PHE A 134 20.40 1.40 7.96
N ILE A 135 20.01 2.47 8.65
CA ILE A 135 18.77 2.52 9.44
C ILE A 135 17.57 3.01 8.62
N HIS A 136 17.80 3.86 7.61
CA HIS A 136 16.72 4.50 6.87
C HIS A 136 16.63 4.02 5.42
N TYR A 137 17.69 4.13 4.63
CA TYR A 137 17.64 3.85 3.19
C TYR A 137 17.65 2.34 2.89
N LEU A 138 18.50 1.59 3.59
CA LEU A 138 18.64 0.14 3.39
C LEU A 138 17.32 -0.61 3.65
N PRO A 139 16.56 -0.37 4.75
CA PRO A 139 15.29 -1.06 4.96
C PRO A 139 14.27 -0.76 3.87
N ILE A 140 14.17 0.48 3.38
CA ILE A 140 13.24 0.83 2.31
C ILE A 140 13.59 0.05 1.03
N GLY A 141 14.87 0.07 0.64
CA GLY A 141 15.33 -0.66 -0.55
C GLY A 141 15.12 -2.17 -0.45
N VAL A 142 15.43 -2.76 0.71
CA VAL A 142 15.25 -4.20 0.97
C VAL A 142 13.77 -4.58 0.93
N LEU A 143 12.87 -3.78 1.53
CA LEU A 143 11.43 -4.05 1.51
C LEU A 143 10.86 -3.95 0.08
N CYS A 144 11.24 -2.94 -0.69
CA CYS A 144 10.84 -2.82 -2.09
C CYS A 144 11.31 -4.03 -2.92
N PHE A 145 12.59 -4.40 -2.78
CA PHE A 145 13.15 -5.55 -3.48
C PHE A 145 12.47 -6.86 -3.08
N TYR A 146 12.25 -7.08 -1.79
CA TYR A 146 11.55 -8.24 -1.26
C TYR A 146 10.15 -8.38 -1.88
N CYS A 147 9.32 -7.33 -1.86
CA CYS A 147 7.96 -7.39 -2.38
C CYS A 147 7.94 -7.76 -3.87
N ILE A 148 8.80 -7.11 -4.67
CA ILE A 148 8.87 -7.36 -6.12
C ILE A 148 9.31 -8.79 -6.39
N VAL A 149 10.39 -9.26 -5.77
CA VAL A 149 10.95 -10.60 -5.99
C VAL A 149 9.98 -11.68 -5.52
N PHE A 150 9.37 -11.51 -4.33
CA PHE A 150 8.42 -12.48 -3.80
C PHE A 150 7.24 -12.67 -4.75
N HIS A 151 6.55 -11.60 -5.14
CA HIS A 151 5.39 -11.69 -6.02
C HIS A 151 5.76 -12.11 -7.45
N PHE A 152 6.94 -11.72 -7.94
CA PHE A 152 7.43 -12.18 -9.24
C PHE A 152 7.58 -13.70 -9.27
N ILE A 153 8.18 -14.29 -8.24
CA ILE A 153 8.35 -15.75 -8.13
C ILE A 153 7.01 -16.44 -7.95
N THR A 154 6.17 -15.99 -7.01
CA THR A 154 4.93 -16.69 -6.65
C THR A 154 3.85 -16.61 -7.74
N ILE A 155 3.81 -15.53 -8.53
CA ILE A 155 2.78 -15.31 -9.56
C ILE A 155 3.21 -15.85 -10.93
N LEU A 156 4.48 -15.67 -11.33
CA LEU A 156 4.94 -16.09 -12.65
C LEU A 156 5.50 -17.53 -12.68
N PHE A 157 5.99 -18.03 -11.54
CA PHE A 157 6.53 -19.38 -11.41
C PHE A 157 5.83 -20.21 -10.31
N PRO A 158 4.48 -20.25 -10.25
CA PRO A 158 3.79 -21.10 -9.30
C PRO A 158 4.00 -22.58 -9.66
N PRO A 159 4.03 -23.49 -8.69
CA PRO A 159 4.17 -24.93 -8.94
C PRO A 159 2.85 -25.57 -9.40
N CYS A 160 1.85 -24.76 -9.78
CA CYS A 160 0.52 -25.20 -10.18
C CYS A 160 -0.06 -24.25 -11.24
N GLN A 161 -1.09 -24.70 -11.95
CA GLN A 161 -1.66 -23.95 -13.09
C GLN A 161 -2.70 -22.93 -12.63
N ASN A 162 -2.44 -21.64 -12.89
CA ASN A 162 -3.41 -20.58 -12.66
C ASN A 162 -4.65 -20.75 -13.56
N ARG A 163 -5.83 -20.49 -12.98
CA ARG A 163 -7.12 -20.45 -13.69
C ARG A 163 -7.59 -19.00 -13.75
N PHE A 164 -8.24 -18.60 -14.84
CA PHE A 164 -8.73 -17.24 -15.03
C PHE A 164 -10.21 -17.25 -15.36
N ASN A 165 -10.96 -16.34 -14.75
CA ASN A 165 -12.32 -16.00 -15.14
C ASN A 165 -12.36 -14.55 -15.65
N TYR A 166 -12.40 -14.40 -16.96
CA TYR A 166 -12.40 -13.10 -17.62
C TYR A 166 -13.70 -12.30 -17.41
N ASN A 167 -14.74 -12.88 -16.82
CA ASN A 167 -16.00 -12.18 -16.51
C ASN A 167 -16.02 -11.62 -15.07
N MET A 168 -14.89 -11.68 -14.36
CA MET A 168 -14.73 -11.17 -13.00
C MET A 168 -13.53 -10.23 -12.92
N SER A 169 -13.58 -9.27 -11.98
CA SER A 169 -12.51 -8.30 -11.78
C SER A 169 -11.21 -8.98 -11.36
N VAL A 170 -10.06 -8.47 -11.82
CA VAL A 170 -8.73 -9.05 -11.52
C VAL A 170 -8.70 -10.56 -11.88
N CYS A 171 -9.44 -10.94 -12.93
CA CYS A 171 -9.57 -12.30 -13.44
C CYS A 171 -10.16 -13.35 -12.47
N GLY A 172 -10.80 -12.91 -11.37
CA GLY A 172 -11.85 -13.63 -10.63
C GLY A 172 -11.49 -14.84 -9.78
N TYR A 173 -10.46 -15.59 -10.14
CA TYR A 173 -10.01 -16.73 -9.36
C TYR A 173 -8.85 -16.34 -8.44
N PRO A 174 -8.76 -16.94 -7.24
CA PRO A 174 -7.58 -16.81 -6.40
C PRO A 174 -6.35 -17.33 -7.14
N LEU A 175 -5.20 -16.73 -6.86
CA LEU A 175 -3.91 -17.20 -7.36
C LEU A 175 -3.68 -18.64 -6.90
N CYS A 176 -3.18 -19.50 -7.78
CA CYS A 176 -3.06 -20.93 -7.50
C CYS A 176 -2.16 -21.23 -6.29
N TYR A 177 -1.19 -20.36 -5.99
CA TYR A 177 -0.33 -20.54 -4.82
C TYR A 177 -1.09 -20.41 -3.49
N TYR A 178 -2.31 -19.84 -3.47
CA TYR A 178 -3.15 -19.82 -2.27
C TYR A 178 -3.62 -21.23 -1.84
N ASP A 179 -3.64 -22.20 -2.75
CA ASP A 179 -3.90 -23.61 -2.40
C ASP A 179 -2.70 -24.26 -1.68
N ILE A 180 -1.52 -23.63 -1.78
CA ILE A 180 -0.29 -24.10 -1.15
C ILE A 180 -0.18 -23.44 0.21
N ARG A 181 -0.63 -24.17 1.24
CA ARG A 181 -0.70 -23.70 2.64
C ARG A 181 0.52 -22.89 3.13
N PRO A 182 1.79 -23.30 2.95
CA PRO A 182 2.92 -22.50 3.42
C PRO A 182 3.02 -21.14 2.73
N MET A 183 2.73 -21.06 1.43
CA MET A 183 2.77 -19.80 0.68
C MET A 183 1.62 -18.88 1.07
N LEU A 184 0.41 -19.42 1.22
CA LEU A 184 -0.75 -18.69 1.71
C LEU A 184 -0.52 -18.10 3.12
N VAL A 185 -0.01 -18.93 4.04
CA VAL A 185 0.29 -18.49 5.41
C VAL A 185 1.37 -17.42 5.40
N TRP A 186 2.40 -17.57 4.57
CA TRP A 186 3.44 -16.57 4.45
C TRP A 186 2.89 -15.23 3.95
N ASP A 187 2.10 -15.24 2.88
CA ASP A 187 1.53 -14.03 2.32
C ASP A 187 0.60 -13.32 3.32
N ILE A 188 -0.35 -14.05 3.91
CA ILE A 188 -1.28 -13.47 4.89
C ILE A 188 -0.55 -13.01 6.14
N ALA A 189 0.33 -13.82 6.73
CA ALA A 189 0.95 -13.48 8.01
C ALA A 189 2.02 -12.39 7.84
N ILE A 190 2.92 -12.54 6.86
CA ILE A 190 4.11 -11.68 6.73
C ILE A 190 3.82 -10.45 5.88
N ASN A 191 3.13 -10.59 4.75
CA ASN A 191 2.93 -9.45 3.84
C ASN A 191 1.72 -8.59 4.24
N LYS A 192 0.72 -9.18 4.90
CA LYS A 192 -0.54 -8.52 5.25
C LYS A 192 -0.65 -8.23 6.75
N MET A 193 -0.77 -9.26 7.59
CA MET A 193 -1.03 -9.10 9.03
C MET A 193 0.10 -8.40 9.79
N LEU A 194 1.36 -8.79 9.59
CA LEU A 194 2.49 -8.24 10.33
C LEU A 194 2.65 -6.71 10.08
N PRO A 195 2.63 -6.20 8.84
CA PRO A 195 2.61 -4.77 8.56
C PRO A 195 1.41 -4.06 9.20
N THR A 196 0.20 -4.62 9.09
CA THR A 196 -0.99 -4.01 9.72
C THR A 196 -0.84 -3.90 11.23
N LEU A 197 -0.40 -4.97 11.90
CA LEU A 197 -0.13 -4.96 13.35
C LEU A 197 0.97 -3.95 13.69
N THR A 198 2.01 -3.86 12.88
CA THR A 198 3.07 -2.87 13.04
C THR A 198 2.52 -1.44 12.96
N ILE A 199 1.70 -1.13 11.95
CA ILE A 199 1.05 0.18 11.81
C ILE A 199 0.25 0.51 13.07
N VAL A 200 -0.62 -0.41 13.51
CA VAL A 200 -1.48 -0.22 14.68
C VAL A 200 -0.65 0.00 15.96
N VAL A 201 0.30 -0.90 16.25
CA VAL A 201 1.13 -0.84 17.46
C VAL A 201 1.96 0.45 17.51
N PHE A 202 2.65 0.79 16.42
CA PHE A 202 3.49 1.99 16.40
C PHE A 202 2.67 3.29 16.40
N SER A 203 1.49 3.30 15.78
CA SER A 203 0.58 4.45 15.81
C SER A 203 0.01 4.69 17.21
N ILE A 204 -0.42 3.63 17.90
CA ILE A 204 -0.88 3.70 19.30
C ILE A 204 0.28 4.14 20.20
N ALA A 205 1.46 3.53 20.07
CA ALA A 205 2.63 3.88 20.87
C ALA A 205 3.02 5.36 20.70
N LEU A 206 2.97 5.87 19.47
CA LEU A 206 3.25 7.26 19.17
C LEU A 206 2.19 8.20 19.77
N LEU A 207 0.91 7.86 19.66
CA LEU A 207 -0.19 8.61 20.27
C LEU A 207 -0.05 8.68 21.79
N VAL A 208 0.15 7.53 22.45
CA VAL A 208 0.32 7.44 23.92
C VAL A 208 1.49 8.31 24.37
N ARG A 209 2.63 8.25 23.68
CA ARG A 209 3.80 9.07 24.03
C ARG A 209 3.55 10.56 23.83
N VAL A 210 2.88 10.97 22.74
CA VAL A 210 2.51 12.37 22.53
C VAL A 210 1.58 12.87 23.64
N LEU A 211 0.62 12.04 24.09
CA LEU A 211 -0.26 12.37 25.21
C LEU A 211 0.49 12.47 26.54
N LEU A 212 1.42 11.55 26.82
CA LEU A 212 2.24 11.60 28.03
C LEU A 212 3.17 12.82 28.05
N GLN A 213 3.78 13.14 26.91
CA GLN A 213 4.65 14.32 26.76
C GLN A 213 3.84 15.61 26.93
N ARG A 214 2.61 15.66 26.42
CA ARG A 214 1.68 16.78 26.64
C ARG A 214 1.39 16.99 28.12
N ARG A 215 1.19 15.91 28.90
CA ARG A 215 0.94 16.04 30.34
C ARG A 215 2.15 16.57 31.11
N ARG A 216 3.37 16.15 30.73
CA ARG A 216 4.61 16.60 31.40
C ARG A 216 5.00 18.04 31.04
N ILE A 217 4.83 18.44 29.78
CA ILE A 217 5.28 19.74 29.29
C ILE A 217 4.07 20.68 29.24
N HIS A 218 3.78 21.34 30.37
CA HIS A 218 2.70 22.34 30.50
C HIS A 218 2.96 23.65 29.73
N GLN A 219 3.88 23.68 28.75
CA GLN A 219 4.22 24.88 27.99
C GLN A 219 3.38 25.03 26.73
N HIS A 220 2.57 26.08 26.69
CA HIS A 220 1.53 26.33 25.69
C HIS A 220 2.06 26.56 24.25
N ILE A 221 3.31 26.98 24.09
CA ILE A 221 3.82 27.54 22.81
C ILE A 221 4.34 26.46 21.83
N GLN A 222 5.00 25.39 22.30
CA GLN A 222 5.48 24.33 21.40
C GLN A 222 4.37 23.36 20.93
N TRP A 223 3.20 23.40 21.57
CA TRP A 223 2.09 22.48 21.30
C TRP A 223 1.48 22.64 19.89
N ARG A 224 1.41 23.87 19.37
CA ARG A 224 0.81 24.15 18.05
C ARG A 224 1.55 23.41 16.92
N LYS A 225 2.88 23.29 17.01
CA LYS A 225 3.72 22.60 16.02
C LYS A 225 3.55 21.07 16.10
N HIS A 226 3.44 20.51 17.30
CA HIS A 226 3.22 19.07 17.49
C HIS A 226 1.79 18.63 17.13
N LYS A 227 0.78 19.47 17.36
CA LYS A 227 -0.61 19.17 17.00
C LYS A 227 -0.78 18.99 15.49
N LYS A 228 -0.17 19.86 14.67
CA LYS A 228 -0.24 19.77 13.20
C LYS A 228 0.37 18.45 12.67
N MET A 229 1.50 18.02 13.26
CA MET A 229 2.16 16.76 12.91
C MET A 229 1.38 15.51 13.36
N THR A 230 0.59 15.63 14.44
CA THR A 230 -0.25 14.55 14.98
C THR A 230 -1.55 14.41 14.20
N ILE A 231 -2.14 15.50 13.71
CA ILE A 231 -3.33 15.45 12.86
C ILE A 231 -3.01 14.81 11.50
N GLN A 232 -1.85 15.13 10.91
CA GLN A 232 -1.35 14.41 9.72
C GLN A 232 -1.11 12.92 9.96
N LEU A 233 -1.07 12.47 11.22
CA LEU A 233 -0.85 11.07 11.63
C LEU A 233 -2.13 10.25 11.67
N LEU A 234 -3.26 10.91 11.99
CA LEU A 234 -4.58 10.28 12.04
C LEU A 234 -5.30 10.33 10.70
N ALA A 235 -4.85 11.20 9.80
CA ALA A 235 -5.43 11.39 8.48
C ALA A 235 -4.79 10.50 7.40
N ILE A 236 -3.67 9.85 7.70
CA ILE A 236 -3.04 8.79 6.88
C ILE A 236 -3.43 7.45 7.51
#